data_AF-A0A8J7VX34-F1
#
_entry.id   AF-A0A8J7VX34-F1
#
_cell.length_a   1.000
_cell.length_b   1.000
_cell.length_c   1.000
_cell.angle_alpha   90.00
_cell.angle_beta   90.00
_cell.angle_gamma   90.00
#
_symmetry.space_group_name_H-M   'P 1'
#
loop_
_entity.id
_entity.type
_entity.pdbx_description
1 polymer ?
#
loop_
_entity_poly.entity_id
_entity_poly.type
_entity_poly.pdbx_seq_one_letter_code
_entity_poly.pdbx_strand_id
1 'polypeptide(L)'
;GWKVVATGRRGVIADLTCDSDGRIDDYVDDGDLDTSMALHAPNPGESYRIGLFLVGAYQDTLGDIHNLFGDTDSVNVRLTDDGYALARSRRGDTSDVMLDYVGYDLGALRTAYRDKIAAAGLDSATAGAFEAALEAGLTGYTYLADEPQA
;
A
#
# COMPACT_ATOMS: atom_id res chain seq x y z
N GLY A 1 -4.44 -0.57 0.86
CA GLY A 1 -4.36 0.34 -0.30
C GLY A 1 -5.69 0.29 -1.02
N TRP A 2 -6.28 1.41 -1.41
CA TRP A 2 -7.70 1.42 -1.81
C TRP A 2 -7.89 1.31 -3.33
N LYS A 3 -8.94 0.61 -3.76
CA LYS A 3 -9.38 0.48 -5.15
C LYS A 3 -10.81 1.03 -5.31
N VAL A 4 -11.03 1.73 -6.41
CA VAL A 4 -12.36 2.16 -6.83
C VAL A 4 -13.04 1.06 -7.63
N VAL A 5 -14.24 0.67 -7.22
CA VAL A 5 -15.17 -0.14 -8.02
C VAL A 5 -16.30 0.76 -8.49
N ALA A 6 -16.28 1.13 -9.78
CA ALA A 6 -17.25 2.05 -10.37
C ALA A 6 -18.33 1.31 -11.17
N THR A 7 -19.60 1.61 -10.89
CA THR A 7 -20.73 1.25 -11.76
C THR A 7 -21.31 2.53 -12.35
N GLY A 8 -20.67 3.06 -13.40
CA GLY A 8 -21.30 4.04 -14.31
C GLY A 8 -21.47 5.49 -13.82
N ARG A 9 -20.59 5.97 -12.91
CA ARG A 9 -20.39 7.37 -12.39
C ARG A 9 -20.66 7.58 -10.89
N ARG A 10 -21.20 6.58 -10.21
CA ARG A 10 -21.03 6.43 -8.75
C ARG A 10 -20.15 5.22 -8.47
N GLY A 11 -19.31 5.31 -7.46
CA GLY A 11 -18.36 4.27 -7.11
C GLY A 11 -18.35 3.98 -5.62
N VAL A 12 -17.88 2.77 -5.32
CA VAL A 12 -17.62 2.30 -3.96
C VAL A 12 -16.12 2.08 -3.84
N ILE A 13 -15.56 2.51 -2.71
CA ILE A 13 -14.16 2.35 -2.36
C ILE A 13 -14.03 1.09 -1.49
N ALA A 14 -13.16 0.19 -1.91
CA ALA A 14 -12.79 -1.00 -1.16
C ALA A 14 -11.26 -1.08 -1.03
N ASP A 15 -10.76 -1.60 0.09
CA ASP A 15 -9.35 -1.91 0.29
C ASP A 15 -8.94 -3.10 -0.57
N LEU A 16 -7.63 -3.29 -0.74
CA LEU A 16 -6.97 -4.40 -1.42
C LEU A 16 -6.88 -5.66 -0.55
N THR A 17 -7.39 -5.60 0.67
CA THR A 17 -7.45 -6.75 1.56
C THR A 17 -8.37 -7.83 1.00
N CYS A 18 -8.08 -9.09 1.32
CA CYS A 18 -8.88 -10.23 0.87
C CYS A 18 -10.13 -10.48 1.73
N ASP A 19 -10.40 -9.63 2.71
CA ASP A 19 -11.63 -9.66 3.50
C ASP A 19 -12.73 -8.84 2.82
N SER A 20 -13.97 -9.29 2.98
CA SER A 20 -15.14 -8.59 2.43
C SER A 20 -15.45 -7.28 3.15
N ASP A 21 -14.86 -7.09 4.33
CA ASP A 21 -15.19 -6.01 5.27
C ASP A 21 -14.33 -4.76 5.01
N GLY A 22 -13.29 -4.86 4.18
CA GLY A 22 -12.48 -3.74 3.71
C GLY A 22 -13.22 -2.86 2.70
N ARG A 23 -14.40 -2.34 3.03
CA ARG A 23 -15.22 -1.48 2.16
C ARG A 23 -15.74 -0.28 2.94
N ILE A 24 -15.84 0.86 2.26
CA ILE A 24 -16.60 2.02 2.77
C ILE A 24 -18.07 1.86 2.37
N ASP A 25 -18.95 1.80 3.37
CA ASP A 25 -20.38 1.62 3.17
C ASP A 25 -21.15 2.94 3.02
N ASP A 26 -20.75 3.98 3.77
CA ASP A 26 -21.41 5.28 3.79
C ASP A 26 -20.46 6.40 3.33
N TYR A 27 -20.98 7.31 2.49
CA TYR A 27 -20.28 8.45 1.91
C TYR A 27 -21.05 9.73 2.20
N VAL A 28 -20.34 10.82 2.46
CA VAL A 28 -20.96 12.14 2.66
C VAL A 28 -21.22 12.80 1.30
N ASP A 29 -22.47 13.13 1.01
CA ASP A 29 -22.91 13.79 -0.23
C ASP A 29 -23.98 14.84 0.09
N ASP A 30 -23.73 16.10 -0.29
CA ASP A 30 -24.62 17.26 -0.05
C ASP A 30 -25.25 17.38 1.37
N GLY A 31 -24.50 16.98 2.40
CA GLY A 31 -24.94 17.04 3.80
C GLY A 31 -25.74 15.83 4.30
N ASP A 32 -25.99 14.85 3.43
CA ASP A 32 -26.60 13.56 3.74
C ASP A 32 -25.59 12.39 3.56
N LEU A 33 -26.01 11.19 3.94
CA LEU A 33 -25.26 9.95 3.68
C LEU A 33 -25.81 9.23 2.44
N ASP A 34 -24.90 8.77 1.58
CA ASP A 34 -25.21 7.92 0.43
C ASP A 34 -24.35 6.64 0.48
N THR A 35 -24.78 5.59 -0.21
CA THR A 35 -24.13 4.26 -0.26
C THR A 35 -23.02 4.15 -1.33
N SER A 36 -22.78 5.24 -2.04
CA SER A 36 -21.73 5.37 -3.07
C SER A 36 -21.35 6.84 -3.24
N MET A 37 -20.21 7.13 -3.85
CA MET A 37 -19.74 8.51 -4.08
C MET A 37 -19.72 8.84 -5.58
N ALA A 38 -20.02 10.09 -5.93
CA ALA A 38 -19.81 10.60 -7.27
C ALA A 38 -18.30 10.67 -7.59
N LEU A 39 -17.90 10.07 -8.70
CA LEU A 39 -16.50 9.99 -9.10
C LEU A 39 -16.31 10.53 -10.51
N HIS A 40 -15.22 11.26 -10.72
CA HIS A 40 -14.74 11.63 -12.04
C HIS A 40 -14.28 10.37 -12.79
N ALA A 41 -14.42 10.37 -14.12
CA ALA A 41 -13.83 9.32 -14.94
C ALA A 41 -12.30 9.36 -14.80
N PRO A 42 -11.62 8.21 -14.61
CA PRO A 42 -10.17 8.17 -14.65
C PRO A 42 -9.69 8.51 -16.06
N ASN A 43 -8.64 9.30 -16.14
CA ASN A 43 -7.97 9.59 -17.40
C ASN A 43 -6.97 8.47 -17.70
N PRO A 44 -6.94 7.92 -18.93
CA PRO A 44 -5.98 6.89 -19.31
C PRO A 44 -4.55 7.35 -19.07
N GLY A 45 -3.76 6.50 -18.40
CA GLY A 45 -2.35 6.80 -18.08
C GLY A 45 -2.12 7.79 -16.93
N GLU A 46 -3.16 8.30 -16.27
CA GLU A 46 -3.04 9.15 -15.08
C GLU A 46 -3.37 8.39 -13.79
N SER A 47 -2.59 8.62 -12.72
CA SER A 47 -2.90 8.07 -11.40
C SER A 47 -4.16 8.72 -10.82
N TYR A 48 -5.12 7.89 -10.40
CA TYR A 48 -6.32 8.35 -9.72
C TYR A 48 -6.11 8.39 -8.20
N ARG A 49 -6.08 9.58 -7.60
CA ARG A 49 -5.80 9.77 -6.17
C ARG A 49 -7.06 10.06 -5.37
N ILE A 50 -7.19 9.41 -4.23
CA ILE A 50 -8.30 9.61 -3.28
C ILE A 50 -7.73 10.11 -1.95
N GLY A 51 -8.37 11.12 -1.38
CA GLY A 51 -8.08 11.61 -0.03
C GLY A 51 -9.17 11.18 0.94
N LEU A 52 -8.78 10.63 2.09
CA LEU A 52 -9.66 10.40 3.22
C LEU A 52 -9.36 11.49 4.26
N PHE A 53 -10.39 12.17 4.72
CA PHE A 53 -10.27 13.30 5.64
C PHE A 53 -10.86 12.96 7.01
N LEU A 54 -10.52 13.77 8.01
CA LEU A 54 -10.98 13.59 9.40
C LEU A 54 -10.51 12.29 10.07
N VAL A 55 -9.43 11.69 9.55
CA VAL A 55 -8.81 10.46 10.08
C VAL A 55 -7.79 10.71 11.22
N GLY A 56 -7.53 11.97 11.58
CA GLY A 56 -6.43 12.33 12.49
C GLY A 56 -6.63 11.97 13.98
N ALA A 57 -7.75 11.36 14.35
CA ALA A 57 -8.00 10.90 15.72
C ALA A 57 -8.26 9.39 15.72
N TYR A 58 -7.58 8.67 16.63
CA TYR A 58 -7.69 7.22 16.88
C TYR A 58 -7.24 6.28 15.75
N GLN A 59 -7.29 6.69 14.47
CA GLN A 59 -7.00 5.77 13.35
C GLN A 59 -5.54 5.31 13.32
N ASP A 60 -4.59 6.20 13.65
CA ASP A 60 -3.16 5.85 13.67
C ASP A 60 -2.78 4.84 14.77
N THR A 61 -3.60 4.70 15.83
CA THR A 61 -3.26 3.87 17.01
C THR A 61 -4.08 2.58 17.09
N LEU A 62 -5.19 2.50 16.36
CA LEU A 62 -6.09 1.34 16.35
C LEU A 62 -5.96 0.46 15.10
N GLY A 63 -5.08 0.83 14.17
CA GLY A 63 -4.78 0.02 12.99
C GLY A 63 -4.23 -1.34 13.38
N ASP A 64 -4.81 -2.40 12.84
CA ASP A 64 -4.30 -3.76 12.97
C ASP A 64 -3.69 -4.22 11.64
N ILE A 65 -2.70 -5.10 11.72
CA ILE A 65 -1.87 -5.54 10.60
C ILE A 65 -2.60 -6.64 9.82
N HIS A 66 -3.75 -6.29 9.23
CA HIS A 66 -4.52 -7.18 8.39
C HIS A 66 -3.76 -7.41 7.07
N ASN A 67 -3.49 -8.68 6.74
CA ASN A 67 -2.69 -9.11 5.57
C ASN A 67 -1.24 -8.59 5.53
N LEU A 68 -0.62 -8.30 6.68
CA LEU A 68 0.77 -7.78 6.74
C LEU A 68 0.97 -6.44 6.02
N PHE A 69 -0.11 -5.66 5.82
CA PHE A 69 0.03 -4.25 5.50
C PHE A 69 0.40 -3.49 6.77
N GLY A 70 1.66 -3.06 6.86
CA GLY A 70 2.14 -2.25 7.98
C GLY A 70 1.82 -0.77 7.82
N ASP A 71 2.51 0.07 8.61
CA ASP A 71 2.27 1.51 8.64
C ASP A 71 2.48 2.16 7.27
N THR A 72 1.73 3.23 7.01
CA THR A 72 1.88 4.02 5.78
C THR A 72 2.98 5.10 5.88
N ASP A 73 3.51 5.51 4.73
CA ASP A 73 4.32 6.73 4.64
C ASP A 73 3.54 7.93 5.19
N SER A 74 4.16 8.71 6.07
CA SER A 74 3.58 9.91 6.67
C SER A 74 4.53 11.10 6.62
N VAL A 75 3.97 12.30 6.48
CA VAL A 75 4.74 13.55 6.44
C VAL A 75 3.92 14.70 7.00
N ASN A 76 4.57 15.62 7.69
CA ASN A 76 3.94 16.84 8.15
C ASN A 76 4.10 17.93 7.08
N VAL A 77 3.00 18.45 6.58
CA VAL A 77 3.00 19.62 5.70
C VAL A 77 2.84 20.88 6.55
N ARG A 78 3.75 21.84 6.40
CA ARG A 78 3.70 23.15 7.07
C ARG A 78 3.56 24.26 6.04
N LEU A 79 2.65 25.18 6.28
CA LEU A 79 2.55 26.39 5.47
C LEU A 79 3.68 27.36 5.83
N THR A 80 4.23 28.01 4.81
CA THR A 80 5.29 29.02 4.89
C THR A 80 4.87 30.25 4.08
N ASP A 81 5.56 31.37 4.26
CA ASP A 81 5.27 32.59 3.50
C ASP A 81 5.40 32.38 1.97
N ASP A 82 6.32 31.51 1.54
CA ASP A 82 6.57 31.18 0.13
C ASP A 82 5.82 29.93 -0.38
N GLY A 83 4.91 29.34 0.43
CA GLY A 83 4.17 28.13 0.04
C GLY A 83 4.05 27.08 1.15
N TYR A 84 4.70 25.92 0.97
CA TYR A 84 4.70 24.85 1.96
C TYR A 84 6.07 24.17 2.07
N ALA A 85 6.33 23.59 3.24
CA ALA A 85 7.49 22.77 3.53
C ALA A 85 7.05 21.41 4.10
N LEU A 86 7.73 20.35 3.65
CA LEU A 86 7.59 19.01 4.22
C LEU A 86 8.53 18.86 5.41
N ALA A 87 8.03 18.32 6.51
CA ALA A 87 8.78 18.08 7.72
C ALA A 87 8.42 16.72 8.31
N ARG A 88 9.32 16.14 9.12
CA ARG A 88 9.07 14.89 9.86
C ARG A 88 8.52 13.76 8.98
N SER A 89 9.13 13.52 7.83
CA SER A 89 8.80 12.35 7.01
C SER A 89 9.14 11.07 7.76
N ARG A 90 8.19 10.15 7.85
CA ARG A 90 8.38 8.78 8.30
C ARG A 90 8.03 7.84 7.15
N ARG A 91 8.95 6.93 6.86
CA ARG A 91 8.69 5.86 5.89
C ARG A 91 7.81 4.80 6.56
N GLY A 92 6.84 4.30 5.82
CA GLY A 92 6.03 3.17 6.25
C GLY A 92 6.82 1.86 6.21
N ASP A 93 6.15 0.80 6.61
CA ASP A 93 6.81 -0.48 6.87
C ASP A 93 7.11 -1.27 5.60
N THR A 94 8.17 -2.06 5.66
CA THR A 94 8.61 -2.97 4.60
C THR A 94 8.24 -4.41 4.95
N SER A 95 8.17 -5.28 3.95
CA SER A 95 7.74 -6.69 4.15
C SER A 95 8.61 -7.43 5.16
N ASP A 96 9.91 -7.16 5.20
CA ASP A 96 10.85 -7.72 6.16
C ASP A 96 10.57 -7.29 7.60
N VAL A 97 10.22 -6.02 7.85
CA VAL A 97 9.79 -5.54 9.18
C VAL A 97 8.53 -6.28 9.63
N MET A 98 7.56 -6.49 8.73
CA MET A 98 6.33 -7.22 9.05
C MET A 98 6.58 -8.72 9.30
N LEU A 99 7.49 -9.33 8.55
CA LEU A 99 7.87 -10.73 8.75
C LEU A 99 8.64 -10.93 10.06
N ASP A 100 9.54 -10.02 10.41
CA ASP A 100 10.24 -10.02 11.70
C ASP A 100 9.23 -9.84 12.86
N TYR A 101 8.27 -8.92 12.70
CA TYR A 101 7.22 -8.68 13.69
C TYR A 101 6.39 -9.94 14.03
N VAL A 102 6.07 -10.78 13.04
CA VAL A 102 5.35 -12.05 13.26
C VAL A 102 6.28 -13.23 13.60
N GLY A 103 7.58 -12.99 13.77
CA GLY A 103 8.54 -13.94 14.31
C GLY A 103 9.34 -14.76 13.29
N TYR A 104 9.40 -14.34 12.01
CA TYR A 104 10.28 -14.99 11.04
C TYR A 104 11.75 -14.56 11.21
N ASP A 105 12.65 -15.53 11.14
CA ASP A 105 14.07 -15.25 10.97
C ASP A 105 14.38 -14.89 9.51
N LEU A 106 14.59 -13.60 9.26
CA LEU A 106 14.93 -13.08 7.95
C LEU A 106 16.26 -13.65 7.41
N GLY A 107 17.23 -13.94 8.26
CA GLY A 107 18.50 -14.55 7.87
C GLY A 107 18.32 -15.99 7.39
N ALA A 108 17.46 -16.75 8.08
CA ALA A 108 17.08 -18.10 7.66
C ALA A 108 16.29 -18.06 6.35
N LEU A 109 15.36 -17.11 6.17
CA LEU A 109 14.62 -16.93 4.93
C LEU A 109 15.55 -16.61 3.74
N ARG A 110 16.51 -15.72 3.95
CA ARG A 110 17.52 -15.36 2.94
C ARG A 110 18.36 -16.56 2.53
N THR A 111 18.83 -17.32 3.50
CA THR A 111 19.57 -18.56 3.23
C THR A 111 18.72 -19.55 2.42
N ALA A 112 17.46 -19.75 2.82
CA ALA A 112 16.56 -20.70 2.19
C ALA A 112 16.28 -20.38 0.71
N TYR A 113 16.07 -19.11 0.34
CA TYR A 113 15.85 -18.80 -1.08
C TYR A 113 17.14 -18.90 -1.89
N ARG A 114 18.32 -18.58 -1.33
CA ARG A 114 19.61 -18.73 -2.03
C ARG A 114 19.90 -20.20 -2.32
N ASP A 115 19.67 -21.08 -1.34
CA ASP A 115 19.86 -22.52 -1.51
C ASP A 115 18.94 -23.07 -2.61
N LYS A 116 17.68 -22.61 -2.66
CA LYS A 116 16.74 -22.99 -3.72
C LYS A 116 17.18 -22.51 -5.11
N ILE A 117 17.67 -21.27 -5.22
CA ILE A 117 18.19 -20.73 -6.49
C ILE A 117 19.41 -21.52 -6.95
N ALA A 118 20.35 -21.81 -6.03
CA ALA A 118 21.55 -22.57 -6.32
C ALA A 118 21.22 -24.01 -6.79
N ALA A 119 20.21 -24.64 -6.19
CA ALA A 119 19.75 -25.98 -6.56
C ALA A 119 18.97 -26.03 -7.89
N ALA A 120 18.49 -24.89 -8.40
CA ALA A 120 17.64 -24.83 -9.59
C ALA A 120 18.40 -25.02 -10.92
N GLY A 121 19.74 -25.07 -10.89
CA GLY A 121 20.56 -25.28 -12.10
C GLY A 121 20.48 -24.13 -13.11
N LEU A 122 20.20 -22.92 -12.64
CA LEU A 122 20.10 -21.71 -13.45
C LEU A 122 21.49 -21.18 -13.82
N ASP A 123 21.60 -20.47 -14.93
CA ASP A 123 22.80 -19.71 -15.25
C ASP A 123 22.98 -18.54 -14.26
N SER A 124 24.20 -18.02 -14.15
CA SER A 124 24.55 -16.99 -13.18
C SER A 124 23.75 -15.68 -13.35
N ALA A 125 23.37 -15.32 -14.58
CA ALA A 125 22.62 -14.09 -14.81
C ALA A 125 21.18 -14.26 -14.34
N THR A 126 20.54 -15.38 -14.68
CA THR A 126 19.18 -15.71 -14.24
C THR A 126 19.11 -15.88 -12.72
N ALA A 127 20.06 -16.59 -12.11
CA ALA A 127 20.14 -16.76 -10.66
C ALA A 127 20.25 -15.40 -9.93
N GLY A 128 21.13 -14.51 -10.41
CA GLY A 128 21.28 -13.16 -9.87
C GLY A 128 20.01 -12.31 -10.01
N ALA A 129 19.28 -12.45 -11.12
CA ALA A 129 17.99 -11.76 -11.31
C ALA A 129 16.92 -12.23 -10.30
N PHE A 130 16.85 -13.54 -10.02
CA PHE A 130 15.93 -14.06 -9.00
C PHE A 130 16.29 -13.60 -7.60
N GLU A 131 17.58 -13.61 -7.23
CA GLU A 131 18.01 -13.13 -5.92
C GLU A 131 17.68 -11.65 -5.75
N ALA A 132 17.95 -10.83 -6.76
CA ALA A 132 17.60 -9.41 -6.75
C ALA A 132 16.08 -9.18 -6.64
N ALA A 133 15.27 -9.94 -7.38
CA ALA A 133 13.81 -9.82 -7.34
C ALA A 133 13.23 -10.21 -5.98
N LEU A 134 13.73 -11.30 -5.36
CA LEU A 134 13.29 -11.74 -4.05
C LEU A 134 13.71 -10.75 -2.95
N GLU A 135 14.94 -10.23 -2.99
CA GLU A 135 15.39 -9.24 -2.03
C GLU A 135 14.63 -7.91 -2.19
N ALA A 136 14.33 -7.51 -3.42
CA ALA A 136 13.50 -6.33 -3.69
C ALA A 136 12.07 -6.48 -3.17
N GLY A 137 11.46 -7.67 -3.28
CA GLY A 137 10.15 -7.94 -2.69
C GLY A 137 10.18 -7.98 -1.16
N LEU A 138 11.24 -8.56 -0.58
CA LEU A 138 11.43 -8.67 0.86
C LEU A 138 11.66 -7.30 1.52
N THR A 139 12.43 -6.43 0.89
CA THR A 139 12.73 -5.07 1.40
C THR A 139 11.82 -3.99 0.82
N GLY A 140 10.83 -4.41 0.04
CA GLY A 140 9.82 -3.55 -0.58
C GLY A 140 8.81 -3.04 0.44
N TYR A 141 8.17 -1.92 0.09
CA TYR A 141 7.02 -1.40 0.83
C TYR A 141 5.88 -2.42 0.81
N THR A 142 5.14 -2.54 1.91
CA THR A 142 4.09 -3.57 2.04
C THR A 142 2.91 -3.36 1.08
N TYR A 143 2.71 -2.14 0.59
CA TYR A 143 1.63 -1.82 -0.34
C TYR A 143 2.03 -2.03 -1.81
N LEU A 144 1.03 -2.25 -2.66
CA LEU A 144 1.22 -2.45 -4.09
C LEU A 144 1.80 -1.21 -4.79
N ALA A 145 2.61 -1.44 -5.82
CA ALA A 145 3.08 -0.39 -6.71
C ALA A 145 1.92 0.18 -7.54
N ASP A 146 1.97 1.49 -7.82
CA ASP A 146 1.04 2.15 -8.73
C ASP A 146 1.37 1.72 -10.16
N GLU A 147 0.51 0.89 -10.76
CA GLU A 147 0.49 0.65 -12.20
C GLU A 147 -0.64 1.50 -12.81
N PRO A 148 -0.33 2.52 -13.63
CA PRO A 148 -1.35 3.32 -14.30
C PRO A 148 -2.29 2.42 -15.09
N GLN A 149 -3.60 2.60 -14.94
CA GLN A 149 -4.57 1.90 -15.78
C GLN A 149 -4.38 2.36 -17.25
N ALA A 150 -4.09 1.38 -18.11
CA ALA A 150 -3.92 1.55 -19.55
C ALA A 150 -5.22 1.93 -20.26
#